data_AF-A0A3S1DBQ9-F1
#
_entry.id   AF-A0A3S1DBQ9-F1
#
_cell.length_a   1.000
_cell.length_b   1.000
_cell.length_c   1.000
_cell.angle_alpha   90.00
_cell.angle_beta   90.00
_cell.angle_gamma   90.00
#
_symmetry.space_group_name_H-M   'P 1'
#
loop_
_entity.id
_entity.type
_entity.pdbx_description
1 polymer ?
#
loop_
_entity_poly.entity_id
_entity_poly.type
_entity_poly.pdbx_seq_one_letter_code
_entity_poly.pdbx_strand_id
1 'polypeptide(L)'
;MSDSDTVYYPVYYRIVERRSDGWAFGKGKPFLNLFNAPWLSHKALLAAFGTSSKKIAIELFRINGGKQGYYIADILDKKYYYCGTEWDDVRIKLQELGICKPDPLGGII
;
A
#
# COMPACT_ATOMS: atom_id res chain seq x y z
N MET A 1 -17.88 -6.94 -5.67
CA MET A 1 -16.62 -6.29 -6.10
C MET A 1 -16.30 -6.87 -7.46
N SER A 2 -16.43 -6.06 -8.51
CA SER A 2 -16.05 -6.44 -9.87
C SER A 2 -14.52 -6.39 -10.01
N ASP A 3 -13.96 -7.11 -10.97
CA ASP A 3 -12.50 -7.18 -11.21
C ASP A 3 -11.84 -5.78 -11.42
N SER A 4 -12.61 -4.78 -11.81
CA SER A 4 -12.21 -3.37 -11.99
C SER A 4 -11.73 -2.64 -10.72
N ASP A 5 -12.06 -3.15 -9.53
CA ASP A 5 -11.72 -2.51 -8.25
C ASP A 5 -10.37 -2.98 -7.69
N THR A 6 -9.72 -3.91 -8.38
CA THR A 6 -8.45 -4.48 -7.93
C THR A 6 -7.33 -3.47 -8.16
N VAL A 7 -6.76 -2.98 -7.06
CA VAL A 7 -5.55 -2.16 -7.08
C VAL A 7 -4.33 -3.06 -7.13
N TYR A 8 -3.50 -2.84 -8.14
CA TYR A 8 -2.21 -3.48 -8.32
C TYR A 8 -1.09 -2.56 -7.86
N TYR A 9 -0.06 -3.13 -7.25
CA TYR A 9 1.08 -2.36 -6.75
C TYR A 9 2.33 -3.24 -6.63
N PRO A 10 3.54 -2.64 -6.63
CA PRO A 10 4.78 -3.36 -6.39
C PRO A 10 4.81 -4.01 -5.00
N VAL A 11 5.50 -5.15 -4.90
CA VAL A 11 5.53 -5.98 -3.68
C VAL A 11 6.03 -5.25 -2.43
N TYR A 12 6.72 -4.10 -2.55
CA TYR A 12 7.21 -3.30 -1.42
C TYR A 12 6.24 -2.17 -1.01
N TYR A 13 5.14 -1.95 -1.73
CA TYR A 13 4.05 -1.11 -1.23
C TYR A 13 3.09 -1.91 -0.36
N ARG A 14 2.59 -1.31 0.71
CA ARG A 14 1.59 -1.90 1.60
C ARG A 14 0.43 -0.93 1.79
N ILE A 15 -0.76 -1.36 1.37
CA ILE A 15 -1.99 -0.64 1.68
C ILE A 15 -2.43 -1.04 3.08
N VAL A 16 -2.68 -0.04 3.91
CA VAL A 16 -3.09 -0.18 5.31
C VAL A 16 -4.32 0.67 5.56
N GLU A 17 -5.33 0.11 6.20
CA GLU A 17 -6.53 0.84 6.61
C GLU A 17 -6.49 1.11 8.11
N ARG A 18 -6.66 2.37 8.50
CA ARG A 18 -6.91 2.76 9.88
C ARG A 18 -8.40 2.66 10.18
N ARG A 19 -8.76 1.66 10.98
CA ARG A 19 -10.11 1.43 11.52
C ARG A 19 -10.23 2.07 12.91
N SER A 20 -11.43 2.01 13.48
CA SER A 20 -11.70 2.49 14.84
C SER A 20 -10.83 1.81 15.92
N ASP A 21 -10.51 0.54 15.73
CA ASP A 21 -9.83 -0.32 16.70
C ASP A 21 -8.37 -0.65 16.35
N GLY A 22 -7.90 -0.30 15.15
CA GLY A 22 -6.57 -0.74 14.74
C GLY A 22 -6.16 -0.44 13.31
N TRP A 23 -5.07 -1.07 12.91
CA TRP A 23 -4.50 -0.99 11.56
C TRP A 23 -4.66 -2.33 10.86
N ALA A 24 -5.39 -2.35 9.75
CA ALA A 24 -5.59 -3.55 8.93
C ALA A 24 -4.67 -3.50 7.71
N PHE A 25 -3.76 -4.48 7.60
CA PHE A 25 -2.81 -4.60 6.49
C PHE A 25 -3.38 -5.49 5.37
N GLY A 26 -3.04 -5.18 4.12
CA GLY A 26 -3.16 -6.14 3.02
C GLY A 26 -4.45 -6.08 2.21
N LYS A 27 -5.05 -4.89 2.03
CA LYS A 27 -6.07 -4.72 0.99
C LYS A 27 -5.41 -4.64 -0.40
N GLY A 28 -5.96 -5.32 -1.40
CA GLY A 28 -5.46 -5.36 -2.80
C GLY A 28 -4.52 -6.54 -3.10
N LYS A 29 -4.12 -6.68 -4.39
CA LYS A 29 -3.26 -7.78 -4.85
C LYS A 29 -1.89 -7.22 -5.28
N PRO A 30 -0.77 -7.62 -4.64
CA PRO A 30 0.55 -7.29 -5.15
C PRO A 30 0.74 -7.96 -6.51
N PHE A 31 1.01 -7.16 -7.54
CA PHE A 31 1.13 -7.65 -8.92
C PHE A 31 2.57 -7.81 -9.36
N LEU A 32 3.44 -6.92 -8.88
CA LEU A 32 4.79 -6.81 -9.41
C LEU A 32 5.84 -7.16 -8.35
N ASN A 33 6.46 -8.32 -8.52
CA ASN A 33 7.62 -8.76 -7.76
C ASN A 33 8.89 -8.64 -8.61
N LEU A 34 9.42 -7.42 -8.70
CA LEU A 34 10.65 -7.13 -9.47
C LEU A 34 11.91 -7.85 -8.94
N PHE A 35 11.84 -8.44 -7.75
CA PHE A 35 13.00 -8.98 -7.05
C PHE A 35 13.12 -10.50 -7.17
N ASN A 36 12.22 -11.18 -7.90
CA ASN A 36 12.07 -12.63 -7.85
C ASN A 36 12.01 -13.15 -6.40
N ALA A 37 11.49 -12.32 -5.48
CA ALA A 37 11.42 -12.70 -4.09
C ALA A 37 10.50 -13.93 -3.99
N PRO A 38 10.79 -14.91 -3.13
CA PRO A 38 9.79 -15.92 -2.82
C PRO A 38 8.48 -15.23 -2.43
N TRP A 39 7.33 -15.87 -2.64
CA TRP A 39 6.08 -15.39 -2.06
C TRP A 39 6.18 -15.45 -0.53
N LEU A 40 6.77 -14.41 0.06
CA LEU A 40 7.05 -14.32 1.48
C LEU A 40 5.74 -13.99 2.20
N SER A 41 5.56 -14.60 3.37
CA SER A 41 4.54 -14.12 4.31
C SER A 41 4.73 -12.63 4.58
N HIS A 42 3.64 -11.91 4.88
CA HIS A 42 3.71 -10.48 5.20
C HIS A 42 4.80 -10.17 6.24
N LYS A 43 4.88 -10.95 7.32
CA LYS A 43 5.90 -10.80 8.36
C LYS A 43 7.32 -10.99 7.83
N ALA A 44 7.55 -12.02 7.02
CA ALA A 44 8.87 -12.28 6.45
C ALA A 44 9.29 -11.20 5.46
N LEU A 45 8.36 -10.69 4.64
CA LEU A 45 8.67 -9.57 3.74
C LEU A 45 9.03 -8.31 4.53
N LEU A 46 8.24 -7.93 5.53
CA LEU A 46 8.55 -6.75 6.34
C LEU A 46 9.93 -6.89 7.01
N ALA A 47 10.27 -8.09 7.51
CA ALA A 47 11.56 -8.37 8.09
C ALA A 47 12.71 -8.27 7.06
N ALA A 48 12.51 -8.74 5.84
CA ALA A 48 13.49 -8.63 4.75
C ALA A 48 13.81 -7.16 4.40
N PHE A 49 12.83 -6.27 4.53
CA PHE A 49 13.04 -4.82 4.42
C PHE A 49 13.40 -4.15 5.76
N GLY A 50 13.72 -4.88 6.83
CA GLY A 50 14.13 -4.29 8.11
C GLY A 50 13.03 -3.53 8.88
N THR A 51 11.76 -3.82 8.61
CA THR A 51 10.60 -3.19 9.28
C THR A 51 9.67 -4.22 9.92
N SER A 52 8.57 -3.76 10.53
CA SER A 52 7.52 -4.59 11.12
C SER A 52 6.18 -3.86 11.08
N SER A 53 5.06 -4.59 11.22
CA SER A 53 3.73 -3.96 11.25
C SER A 53 3.62 -2.91 12.36
N LYS A 54 4.28 -3.13 13.51
CA LYS A 54 4.32 -2.16 14.62
C LYS A 54 5.08 -0.88 14.22
N LYS A 55 6.25 -1.02 13.58
CA LYS A 55 7.02 0.15 13.11
C LYS A 55 6.22 0.94 12.08
N ILE A 56 5.61 0.25 11.10
CA ILE A 56 4.76 0.89 10.09
C ILE A 56 3.59 1.62 10.76
N ALA A 57 2.85 0.98 11.67
CA ALA A 57 1.73 1.62 12.36
C ALA A 57 2.13 2.89 13.12
N ILE A 58 3.32 2.93 13.72
CA ILE A 58 3.86 4.13 14.38
C ILE A 58 4.11 5.25 13.36
N GLU A 59 4.74 4.95 12.23
CA GLU A 59 5.00 5.97 11.20
C GLU A 59 3.71 6.47 10.55
N LEU A 60 2.76 5.57 10.26
CA LEU A 60 1.44 5.97 9.73
C LEU A 60 0.67 6.85 10.72
N PHE A 61 0.79 6.57 12.02
CA PHE A 61 0.22 7.43 13.06
C PHE A 61 0.87 8.82 13.05
N ARG A 62 2.19 8.91 12.89
CA ARG A 62 2.92 10.19 12.91
C ARG A 62 2.54 11.14 11.78
N ILE A 63 2.35 10.62 10.55
CA ILE A 63 2.14 11.48 9.37
C ILE A 63 0.78 12.17 9.33
N ASN A 64 -0.24 11.63 10.01
CA ASN A 64 -1.60 12.17 9.94
C ASN A 64 -2.42 11.98 11.23
N GLY A 65 -1.74 11.88 12.38
CA GLY A 65 -2.35 11.68 13.70
C GLY A 65 -3.15 10.38 13.85
N GLY A 66 -2.92 9.40 12.98
CA GLY A 66 -3.73 8.18 12.93
C GLY A 66 -5.19 8.43 12.56
N LYS A 67 -5.47 9.45 11.74
CA LYS A 67 -6.79 9.71 11.14
C LYS A 67 -7.34 8.45 10.48
N GLN A 68 -8.64 8.20 10.62
CA GLN A 68 -9.28 7.05 9.94
C GLN A 68 -9.18 7.19 8.42
N GLY A 69 -9.08 6.04 7.74
CA GLY A 69 -8.94 5.97 6.28
C GLY A 69 -7.80 5.09 5.83
N TYR A 70 -7.42 5.25 4.57
CA TYR A 70 -6.41 4.46 3.89
C TYR A 70 -5.05 5.14 3.87
N TYR A 71 -4.03 4.30 3.91
CA TYR A 71 -2.64 4.67 3.93
C TYR A 71 -1.85 3.74 3.01
N ILE A 72 -0.73 4.25 2.51
CA ILE A 72 0.27 3.50 1.77
C ILE A 72 1.60 3.58 2.51
N ALA A 73 2.24 2.44 2.72
CA ALA A 73 3.61 2.34 3.22
C ALA A 73 4.51 1.80 2.11
N ASP A 74 5.47 2.60 1.68
CA ASP A 74 6.61 2.18 0.87
C ASP A 74 7.67 1.60 1.82
N ILE A 75 7.72 0.27 1.90
CA ILE A 75 8.65 -0.39 2.82
C ILE A 75 10.08 -0.46 2.27
N LEU A 76 10.30 -0.16 0.99
CA LEU A 76 11.64 -0.07 0.42
C LEU A 76 12.28 1.26 0.85
N ASP A 77 11.61 2.37 0.55
CA ASP A 77 12.13 3.72 0.79
C ASP A 77 11.81 4.27 2.19
N LYS A 78 10.99 3.57 2.97
CA LYS A 78 10.46 4.04 4.27
C LYS A 78 9.66 5.34 4.15
N LYS A 79 8.87 5.46 3.08
CA LYS A 79 7.96 6.58 2.87
C LYS A 79 6.53 6.17 3.19
N TYR A 80 5.75 7.11 3.69
CA TYR A 80 4.41 6.85 4.22
C TYR A 80 3.45 7.93 3.74
N TYR A 81 2.25 7.52 3.36
CA TYR A 81 1.27 8.40 2.73
C TYR A 81 -0.12 8.16 3.30
N TYR A 82 -0.85 9.25 3.55
CA TYR A 82 -2.29 9.20 3.74
C TYR A 82 -2.98 9.34 2.38
N CYS A 83 -3.96 8.49 2.11
CA CYS A 83 -4.70 8.47 0.85
C CYS A 83 -6.00 9.25 0.98
N GLY A 84 -6.82 8.92 1.98
CA GLY A 84 -8.17 9.42 2.12
C GLY A 84 -9.09 8.37 2.75
N THR A 85 -10.39 8.53 2.66
CA THR A 85 -11.37 7.63 3.29
C THR A 85 -11.99 6.63 2.33
N GLU A 86 -11.80 6.83 1.03
CA GLU A 86 -12.39 6.01 -0.02
C GLU A 86 -11.32 5.11 -0.66
N TRP A 87 -11.77 4.01 -1.26
CA TRP A 87 -10.85 3.08 -1.93
C TRP A 87 -10.21 3.72 -3.18
N ASP A 88 -10.93 4.60 -3.88
CA ASP A 88 -10.42 5.30 -5.05
C ASP A 88 -9.28 6.28 -4.70
N ASP A 89 -9.27 6.84 -3.49
CA ASP A 89 -8.17 7.66 -2.99
C ASP A 89 -6.82 6.90 -2.99
N VAL A 90 -6.87 5.59 -2.75
CA VAL A 90 -5.68 4.71 -2.79
C VAL A 90 -5.16 4.61 -4.22
N ARG A 91 -6.07 4.45 -5.20
CA ARG A 91 -5.73 4.38 -6.62
C ARG A 91 -5.11 5.70 -7.08
N ILE A 92 -5.74 6.83 -6.77
CA ILE A 92 -5.23 8.16 -7.10
C ILE A 92 -3.84 8.35 -6.50
N LYS A 93 -3.64 8.02 -5.21
CA LYS A 93 -2.33 8.15 -4.56
C LYS A 93 -1.26 7.29 -5.22
N LEU A 94 -1.58 6.06 -5.64
CA LEU A 94 -0.62 5.21 -6.36
C LEU A 94 -0.24 5.82 -7.72
N GLN A 95 -1.18 6.39 -8.45
CA GLN A 95 -0.91 7.07 -9.72
C GLN A 95 -0.03 8.32 -9.53
N GLU A 96 -0.27 9.11 -8.48
CA GLU A 96 0.60 10.24 -8.10
C GLU A 96 2.03 9.79 -7.80
N LEU A 97 2.19 8.61 -7.20
CA LEU A 97 3.49 7.97 -6.94
C LEU A 97 4.09 7.32 -8.21
N GLY A 98 3.42 7.42 -9.36
CA GLY A 98 3.86 6.87 -10.64
C GLY A 98 3.62 5.37 -10.82
N ILE A 99 2.78 4.76 -9.98
CA ILE A 99 2.44 3.33 -10.00
C ILE A 99 1.12 3.14 -10.74
N CYS A 100 1.05 2.13 -11.61
CA CYS A 100 -0.15 1.80 -12.40
C CYS A 100 -0.74 3.04 -13.08
N LYS A 101 0.12 3.82 -13.74
CA LYS A 101 -0.32 4.98 -14.52
C LYS A 101 -1.34 4.51 -15.55
N PRO A 102 -2.47 5.21 -15.71
CA PRO A 102 -3.36 4.95 -16.83
C PRO A 102 -2.54 5.13 -18.11
N ASP A 103 -2.59 4.12 -18.99
CA ASP A 103 -2.10 4.26 -20.35
C ASP A 103 -2.78 5.50 -20.96
N PRO A 104 -2.05 6.40 -21.63
CA PRO A 104 -2.67 7.50 -22.37
C PRO A 104 -3.78 7.06 -23.34
N LEU A 105 -3.89 5.78 -23.69
CA LEU A 105 -4.95 5.18 -24.51
C LEU A 105 -6.02 4.41 -23.71
N GLY A 106 -6.01 4.45 -22.37
CA GLY A 106 -7.08 3.93 -21.50
C GLY A 106 -6.90 2.48 -20.98
N GLY A 107 -5.78 1.83 -21.26
CA GLY A 107 -5.38 0.56 -20.63
C GLY A 107 -4.70 0.73 -19.26
N ILE A 108 -4.71 -0.32 -18.43
CA ILE A 108 -3.85 -0.41 -17.24
C ILE A 108 -2.68 -1.30 -17.64
N ILE A 109 -1.45 -0.77 -17.56
CA ILE A 109 -0.19 -1.51 -17.75
C ILE A 109 0.36 -1.99 -16.42
#